data_AF-A0A352F4V3-F1
#
_entry.id   AF-A0A352F4V3-F1
#
_cell.length_a   1.000
_cell.length_b   1.000
_cell.length_c   1.000
_cell.angle_alpha   90.00
_cell.angle_beta   90.00
_cell.angle_gamma   90.00
#
_symmetry.space_group_name_H-M   'P 1'
#
loop_
_entity.id
_entity.type
_entity.pdbx_description
1 polymer ?
#
loop_
_entity_poly.entity_id
_entity_poly.type
_entity_poly.pdbx_seq_one_letter_code
_entity_poly.pdbx_strand_id
1 'polypeptide(L)'
;GGPFRENTTAVTTVKFSEDRKSFVAEDDITYTCRRLGKVIQDSAGWTAEKDEINEVTNFEITVTKPDGDSLSLGHKKGEVADPALEAYSPGWGFKFPLKDYCDVDRLQINVKAVYVVPLERPFSWTMPSLSHNFNGSIQFPGELEIFFDSFGLDESVLPKTKPEPQGGIKTYHFEHRSWLLPDDGFSYHFRQPQPPQQQLAMQPHSSPPASAA
;
A
#
# COMPACT_ATOMS: atom_id res chain seq x y z
N GLY A 1 23.25 -9.58 8.34
CA GLY A 1 22.10 -8.86 7.73
C GLY A 1 21.94 -9.33 6.31
N GLY A 2 20.77 -9.15 5.70
CA GLY A 2 20.59 -9.29 4.25
C GLY A 2 20.62 -7.92 3.56
N PRO A 3 20.48 -7.85 2.22
CA PRO A 3 20.15 -6.60 1.54
C PRO A 3 18.84 -6.03 2.09
N PHE A 4 18.69 -4.70 2.08
CA PHE A 4 17.55 -4.01 2.68
C PHE A 4 17.16 -2.77 1.88
N ARG A 5 15.96 -2.22 2.15
CA ARG A 5 15.44 -1.00 1.53
C ARG A 5 15.57 0.17 2.50
N GLU A 6 15.81 1.36 1.96
CA GLU A 6 15.78 2.62 2.71
C GLU A 6 14.88 3.64 2.04
N ASN A 7 14.32 4.53 2.86
CA ASN A 7 13.59 5.72 2.43
C ASN A 7 12.42 5.34 1.51
N THR A 8 11.63 4.35 1.94
CA THR A 8 10.48 3.90 1.17
C THR A 8 9.38 4.94 1.32
N THR A 9 8.88 5.46 0.20
CA THR A 9 7.69 6.32 0.16
C THR A 9 6.63 5.60 -0.66
N ALA A 10 5.43 5.43 -0.10
CA ALA A 10 4.28 4.86 -0.78
C ALA A 10 3.11 5.83 -0.73
N VAL A 11 2.59 6.20 -1.90
CA VAL A 11 1.38 7.01 -2.03
C VAL A 11 0.32 6.17 -2.73
N THR A 12 -0.76 5.87 -2.04
CA THR A 12 -1.94 5.22 -2.62
C THR A 12 -3.04 6.24 -2.84
N THR A 13 -3.50 6.38 -4.08
CA THR A 13 -4.66 7.22 -4.43
C THR A 13 -5.82 6.34 -4.80
N VAL A 14 -6.92 6.47 -4.07
CA VAL A 14 -8.14 5.67 -4.24
C VAL A 14 -9.26 6.56 -4.76
N LYS A 15 -9.98 6.06 -5.77
CA LYS A 15 -11.19 6.70 -6.31
C LYS A 15 -12.27 5.63 -6.49
N PHE A 16 -13.53 6.05 -6.52
CA PHE A 16 -14.58 5.16 -7.03
C PHE A 16 -14.36 4.92 -8.53
N SER A 17 -14.65 3.70 -8.98
CA SER A 17 -14.91 3.42 -10.38
C SER A 17 -16.11 4.22 -10.90
N GLU A 18 -16.23 4.34 -12.23
CA GLU A 18 -17.33 5.09 -12.87
C GLU A 18 -18.73 4.57 -12.47
N ASP A 19 -18.89 3.25 -12.34
CA ASP A 19 -20.14 2.62 -11.91
C ASP A 19 -20.29 2.57 -10.38
N ARG A 20 -19.27 3.02 -9.64
CA ARG A 20 -19.17 3.05 -8.19
C ARG A 20 -19.34 1.67 -7.52
N LYS A 21 -19.05 0.57 -8.22
CA LYS A 21 -19.12 -0.79 -7.66
C LYS A 21 -17.78 -1.33 -7.17
N SER A 22 -16.71 -0.59 -7.42
CA SER A 22 -15.34 -0.90 -7.02
C SER A 22 -14.55 0.37 -6.77
N PHE A 23 -13.37 0.22 -6.20
CA PHE A 23 -12.35 1.24 -6.17
C PHE A 23 -11.36 1.06 -7.32
N VAL A 24 -10.89 2.16 -7.87
CA VAL A 24 -9.68 2.23 -8.69
C VAL A 24 -8.60 2.83 -7.80
N ALA A 25 -7.54 2.07 -7.58
CA ALA A 25 -6.39 2.48 -6.79
C ALA A 25 -5.16 2.66 -7.66
N GLU A 26 -4.36 3.66 -7.33
CA GLU A 26 -3.07 3.98 -7.94
C GLU A 26 -2.02 4.05 -6.83
N ASP A 27 -1.06 3.14 -6.86
CA ASP A 27 0.11 3.17 -5.97
C ASP A 27 1.30 3.79 -6.72
N ASP A 28 1.96 4.78 -6.11
CA ASP A 28 3.27 5.30 -6.51
C ASP A 28 4.26 5.08 -5.36
N ILE A 29 5.27 4.25 -5.62
CA ILE A 29 6.14 3.67 -4.61
C ILE A 29 7.57 3.97 -5.00
N THR A 30 8.34 4.57 -4.12
CA THR A 30 9.79 4.77 -4.31
C THR A 30 10.55 4.17 -3.15
N TYR A 31 11.72 3.61 -3.43
CA TYR A 31 12.67 3.17 -2.40
C TYR A 31 14.08 3.05 -2.95
N THR A 32 15.06 3.03 -2.05
CA THR A 32 16.46 2.77 -2.38
C THR A 32 16.85 1.38 -1.91
N CYS A 33 17.28 0.52 -2.83
CA CYS A 33 17.87 -0.77 -2.53
C CYS A 33 19.32 -0.59 -2.05
N ARG A 34 19.63 -1.14 -0.87
CA ARG A 34 20.98 -1.22 -0.33
C ARG A 34 21.51 -2.64 -0.47
N ARG A 35 22.71 -2.76 -1.05
CA ARG A 35 23.39 -4.05 -1.15
C ARG A 35 24.13 -4.40 0.13
N LEU A 36 24.34 -5.68 0.36
CA LEU A 36 25.27 -6.18 1.37
C LEU A 36 26.27 -7.13 0.73
N GLY A 37 27.55 -6.72 0.69
CA GLY A 37 28.55 -7.46 -0.07
C GLY A 37 28.20 -7.45 -1.56
N LYS A 38 28.05 -8.64 -2.16
CA LYS A 38 27.66 -8.83 -3.57
C LYS A 38 26.19 -9.25 -3.75
N VAL A 39 25.36 -8.96 -2.76
CA VAL A 39 23.97 -9.38 -2.72
C VAL A 39 23.07 -8.14 -2.66
N ILE A 40 22.09 -8.08 -3.54
CA ILE A 40 20.96 -7.15 -3.56
C ILE A 40 19.66 -7.97 -3.41
N GLN A 41 18.51 -7.33 -3.24
CA GLN A 41 17.22 -8.03 -3.24
C GLN A 41 17.05 -8.84 -4.53
N ASP A 42 16.38 -9.99 -4.47
CA ASP A 42 16.22 -10.85 -5.65
C ASP A 42 15.38 -10.19 -6.76
N SER A 43 14.36 -9.41 -6.35
CA SER A 43 13.47 -8.71 -7.26
C SER A 43 12.90 -7.42 -6.65
N ALA A 44 12.39 -6.57 -7.53
CA ALA A 44 11.56 -5.42 -7.22
C ALA A 44 10.22 -5.55 -7.95
N GLY A 45 9.13 -5.02 -7.40
CA GLY A 45 7.83 -5.11 -8.07
C GLY A 45 6.67 -4.74 -7.16
N TRP A 46 5.48 -5.00 -7.68
CA TRP A 46 4.20 -4.86 -6.98
C TRP A 46 3.36 -6.09 -7.28
N THR A 47 2.77 -6.66 -6.23
CA THR A 47 1.98 -7.88 -6.32
C THR A 47 0.82 -7.84 -5.34
N ALA A 48 -0.26 -8.51 -5.67
CA ALA A 48 -1.41 -8.73 -4.80
C ALA A 48 -1.87 -10.18 -4.89
N GLU A 49 -2.50 -10.70 -3.85
CA GLU A 49 -3.07 -12.04 -3.88
C GLU A 49 -4.32 -12.09 -4.79
N LYS A 50 -4.65 -13.28 -5.29
CA LYS A 50 -5.67 -13.44 -6.34
C LYS A 50 -7.06 -12.92 -5.94
N ASP A 51 -7.41 -12.98 -4.66
CA ASP A 51 -8.72 -12.59 -4.15
C ASP A 51 -8.76 -11.20 -3.49
N GLU A 52 -7.64 -10.49 -3.46
CA GLU A 52 -7.56 -9.11 -2.95
C GLU A 52 -8.06 -8.10 -3.96
N ILE A 53 -7.75 -8.30 -5.24
CA ILE A 53 -8.07 -7.38 -6.34
C ILE A 53 -8.78 -8.09 -7.50
N ASN A 54 -9.50 -7.31 -8.30
CA ASN A 54 -10.14 -7.81 -9.50
C ASN A 54 -9.17 -7.90 -10.69
N GLU A 55 -8.32 -6.88 -10.86
CA GLU A 55 -7.35 -6.81 -11.96
C GLU A 55 -6.32 -5.70 -11.76
N VAL A 56 -5.18 -5.81 -12.46
CA VAL A 56 -4.20 -4.74 -12.68
C VAL A 56 -4.42 -4.16 -14.07
N THR A 57 -4.61 -2.84 -14.15
CA THR A 57 -4.85 -2.14 -15.42
C THR A 57 -3.58 -1.54 -16.01
N ASN A 58 -2.67 -1.08 -15.16
CA ASN A 58 -1.38 -0.54 -15.55
C ASN A 58 -0.32 -0.89 -14.49
N PHE A 59 0.88 -1.23 -14.94
CA PHE A 59 2.05 -1.43 -14.10
C PHE A 59 3.27 -0.83 -14.79
N GLU A 60 4.08 -0.11 -14.04
CA GLU A 60 5.35 0.44 -14.49
C GLU A 60 6.36 0.29 -13.36
N ILE A 61 7.58 -0.12 -13.70
CA ILE A 61 8.72 -0.10 -12.81
C ILE A 61 9.88 0.60 -13.50
N THR A 62 10.45 1.59 -12.82
CA THR A 62 11.66 2.29 -13.22
C THR A 62 12.78 1.96 -12.24
N VAL A 63 13.91 1.54 -12.78
CA VAL A 63 15.12 1.20 -12.05
C VAL A 63 16.21 2.19 -12.46
N THR A 64 16.72 2.96 -11.50
CA THR A 64 17.72 4.00 -11.73
C THR A 64 19.00 3.70 -10.96
N LYS A 65 20.12 3.63 -11.67
CA LYS A 65 21.46 3.45 -11.10
C LYS A 65 21.98 4.76 -10.50
N PRO A 66 22.99 4.71 -9.59
CA PRO A 66 23.57 5.91 -8.98
C PRO A 66 24.24 6.89 -9.95
N ASP A 67 24.65 6.43 -11.13
CA ASP A 67 25.21 7.25 -12.21
C ASP A 67 24.13 7.98 -13.03
N GLY A 68 22.85 7.66 -12.80
CA GLY A 68 21.71 8.25 -13.48
C GLY A 68 21.13 7.40 -14.61
N ASP A 69 21.77 6.28 -14.98
CA ASP A 69 21.23 5.37 -16.00
C ASP A 69 19.91 4.75 -15.50
N SER A 70 18.85 4.86 -16.30
CA SER A 70 17.52 4.34 -15.96
C SER A 70 16.97 3.37 -17.00
N LEU A 71 16.20 2.40 -16.51
CA LEU A 71 15.43 1.44 -17.28
C LEU A 71 13.98 1.48 -16.79
N SER A 72 13.03 1.67 -17.70
CA SER A 72 11.59 1.62 -17.41
C SER A 72 10.96 0.46 -18.17
N LEU A 73 10.22 -0.36 -17.44
CA LEU A 73 9.51 -1.54 -17.94
C LEU A 73 8.05 -1.44 -17.51
N GLY A 74 7.13 -2.02 -18.29
CA GLY A 74 5.72 -1.93 -17.92
C GLY A 74 4.82 -2.95 -18.58
N HIS A 75 3.57 -2.88 -18.15
CA HIS A 75 2.45 -3.64 -18.66
C HIS A 75 1.19 -2.77 -18.61
N LYS A 76 0.44 -2.75 -19.70
CA LYS A 76 -0.90 -2.16 -19.76
C LYS A 76 -1.91 -3.23 -20.13
N LYS A 77 -3.10 -3.17 -19.55
CA LYS A 77 -4.20 -4.10 -19.86
C LYS A 77 -4.50 -4.09 -21.36
N GLY A 78 -4.50 -5.27 -21.96
CA GLY A 78 -4.68 -5.46 -23.41
C GLY A 78 -3.38 -5.46 -24.21
N GLU A 79 -2.24 -5.20 -23.58
CA GLU A 79 -0.92 -5.24 -24.20
C GLU A 79 -0.09 -6.41 -23.64
N VAL A 80 0.88 -6.86 -24.43
CA VAL A 80 1.87 -7.85 -23.97
C VAL A 80 2.80 -7.14 -22.99
N ALA A 81 2.98 -7.71 -21.79
CA ALA A 81 3.92 -7.19 -20.80
C ALA A 81 5.37 -7.23 -21.33
N ASP A 82 6.20 -6.33 -20.82
CA ASP A 82 7.64 -6.38 -21.11
C ASP A 82 8.21 -7.77 -20.74
N PRO A 83 8.99 -8.43 -21.64
CA PRO A 83 9.47 -9.78 -21.43
C PRO A 83 10.47 -9.92 -20.26
N ALA A 84 11.04 -8.82 -19.77
CA ALA A 84 11.88 -8.83 -18.58
C ALA A 84 11.08 -8.86 -17.27
N LEU A 85 9.76 -8.67 -17.33
CA LEU A 85 8.87 -8.77 -16.17
C LEU A 85 8.37 -10.21 -15.98
N GLU A 86 8.44 -10.68 -14.74
CA GLU A 86 7.90 -11.97 -14.33
C GLU A 86 6.50 -11.76 -13.71
N ALA A 87 5.49 -12.41 -14.28
CA ALA A 87 4.13 -12.36 -13.74
C ALA A 87 4.04 -13.09 -12.39
N TYR A 88 3.32 -12.51 -11.43
CA TYR A 88 3.12 -13.12 -10.11
C TYR A 88 2.02 -14.20 -10.17
N SER A 89 2.43 -15.46 -10.26
CA SER A 89 1.49 -16.59 -10.45
C SER A 89 0.49 -16.86 -9.32
N PRO A 90 0.77 -16.59 -8.02
CA PRO A 90 -0.23 -16.76 -6.95
C PRO A 90 -1.40 -15.77 -7.04
N GLY A 91 -1.22 -14.64 -7.74
CA GLY A 91 -2.24 -13.61 -7.84
C GLY A 91 -2.01 -12.67 -9.01
N TRP A 92 -1.82 -11.39 -8.69
CA TRP A 92 -1.72 -10.31 -9.65
C TRP A 92 -0.41 -9.54 -9.50
N GLY A 93 -0.01 -8.84 -10.57
CA GLY A 93 1.17 -7.98 -10.58
C GLY A 93 2.41 -8.62 -11.18
N PHE A 94 3.54 -7.93 -11.04
CA PHE A 94 4.78 -8.23 -11.75
C PHE A 94 5.99 -8.02 -10.84
N LYS A 95 7.02 -8.82 -11.09
CA LYS A 95 8.34 -8.71 -10.48
C LYS A 95 9.39 -8.51 -11.57
N PHE A 96 10.35 -7.64 -11.30
CA PHE A 96 11.56 -7.45 -12.09
C PHE A 96 12.76 -8.05 -11.35
N PRO A 97 13.44 -9.06 -11.91
CA PRO A 97 14.63 -9.65 -11.31
C PRO A 97 15.78 -8.64 -11.24
N LEU A 98 16.45 -8.55 -10.09
CA LEU A 98 17.57 -7.61 -9.88
C LEU A 98 18.95 -8.28 -9.94
N LYS A 99 19.03 -9.53 -10.42
CA LYS A 99 20.27 -10.31 -10.50
C LYS A 99 21.41 -9.58 -11.25
N ASP A 100 21.07 -8.80 -12.28
CA ASP A 100 22.03 -8.07 -13.10
C ASP A 100 22.52 -6.76 -12.43
N TYR A 101 22.03 -6.46 -11.23
CA TYR A 101 22.38 -5.28 -10.42
C TYR A 101 23.08 -5.66 -9.10
N CYS A 102 23.58 -6.90 -8.97
CA CYS A 102 24.16 -7.42 -7.73
C CYS A 102 25.38 -6.65 -7.20
N ASP A 103 26.06 -5.92 -8.08
CA ASP A 103 27.23 -5.09 -7.80
C ASP A 103 26.90 -3.60 -7.61
N VAL A 104 25.64 -3.19 -7.80
CA VAL A 104 25.17 -1.82 -7.67
C VAL A 104 24.63 -1.58 -6.25
N ASP A 105 25.22 -0.66 -5.49
CA ASP A 105 24.60 -0.14 -4.25
C ASP A 105 23.72 1.07 -4.58
N ARG A 106 22.74 1.36 -3.72
CA ARG A 106 21.86 2.53 -3.84
C ARG A 106 21.06 2.57 -5.14
N LEU A 107 20.66 1.40 -5.63
CA LEU A 107 19.76 1.30 -6.77
C LEU A 107 18.39 1.89 -6.39
N GLN A 108 17.93 2.89 -7.12
CA GLN A 108 16.63 3.51 -6.88
C GLN A 108 15.55 2.80 -7.67
N ILE A 109 14.44 2.49 -7.01
CA ILE A 109 13.28 1.86 -7.62
C ILE A 109 12.09 2.80 -7.50
N ASN A 110 11.37 3.01 -8.60
CA ASN A 110 10.04 3.58 -8.62
C ASN A 110 9.07 2.56 -9.22
N VAL A 111 7.95 2.29 -8.54
CA VAL A 111 6.89 1.40 -9.00
C VAL A 111 5.59 2.17 -9.04
N LYS A 112 4.87 2.06 -10.15
CA LYS A 112 3.52 2.58 -10.32
C LYS A 112 2.58 1.45 -10.68
N ALA A 113 1.48 1.31 -9.96
CA ALA A 113 0.48 0.29 -10.23
C ALA A 113 -0.92 0.91 -10.17
N VAL A 114 -1.73 0.65 -11.20
CA VAL A 114 -3.16 0.98 -11.23
C VAL A 114 -3.95 -0.31 -11.25
N TYR A 115 -4.91 -0.45 -10.34
CA TYR A 115 -5.64 -1.69 -10.14
C TYR A 115 -7.05 -1.44 -9.61
N VAL A 116 -7.90 -2.47 -9.71
CA VAL A 116 -9.31 -2.41 -9.33
C VAL A 116 -9.56 -3.29 -8.12
N VAL A 117 -10.16 -2.74 -7.06
CA VAL A 117 -10.43 -3.42 -5.79
C VAL A 117 -11.93 -3.43 -5.50
N PRO A 118 -12.54 -4.57 -5.12
CA PRO A 118 -13.94 -4.60 -4.67
C PRO A 118 -14.16 -3.71 -3.43
N LEU A 119 -15.33 -3.09 -3.29
CA LEU A 119 -15.61 -2.16 -2.18
C LEU A 119 -15.50 -2.79 -0.77
N GLU A 120 -15.84 -4.08 -0.67
CA GLU A 120 -15.86 -4.83 0.60
C GLU A 120 -14.50 -5.43 0.97
N ARG A 121 -13.48 -5.27 0.12
CA ARG A 121 -12.16 -5.86 0.34
C ARG A 121 -11.22 -4.87 1.01
N PRO A 122 -10.43 -5.30 2.02
CA PRO A 122 -9.35 -4.50 2.54
C PRO A 122 -8.22 -4.40 1.52
N PHE A 123 -7.47 -3.31 1.62
CA PHE A 123 -6.15 -3.15 1.02
C PHE A 123 -5.13 -3.67 2.02
N SER A 124 -4.26 -4.56 1.59
CA SER A 124 -3.18 -5.11 2.42
C SER A 124 -1.84 -4.70 1.84
N TRP A 125 -0.92 -4.32 2.71
CA TRP A 125 0.43 -3.91 2.34
C TRP A 125 1.41 -4.58 3.29
N THR A 126 2.37 -5.31 2.73
CA THR A 126 3.44 -5.95 3.48
C THR A 126 4.80 -5.56 2.92
N MET A 127 5.81 -5.54 3.79
CA MET A 127 7.18 -5.34 3.36
C MET A 127 7.73 -6.67 2.82
N PRO A 128 8.18 -6.74 1.55
CA PRO A 128 8.78 -7.96 1.01
C PRO A 128 10.24 -8.14 1.42
N SER A 129 10.83 -7.13 2.09
CA SER A 129 12.21 -7.14 2.56
C SER A 129 12.36 -6.21 3.75
N LEU A 130 13.41 -6.42 4.54
CA LEU A 130 13.81 -5.51 5.60
C LEU A 130 13.88 -4.07 5.05
N SER A 131 13.15 -3.15 5.69
CA SER A 131 12.97 -1.78 5.22
C SER A 131 13.16 -0.78 6.36
N HIS A 132 13.79 0.37 6.06
CA HIS A 132 14.04 1.43 7.04
C HIS A 132 13.55 2.77 6.51
N ASN A 133 13.02 3.62 7.40
CA ASN A 133 12.40 4.91 7.07
C ASN A 133 11.27 4.74 6.04
N PHE A 134 10.14 4.20 6.47
CA PHE A 134 8.93 4.09 5.65
C PHE A 134 8.03 5.31 5.84
N ASN A 135 7.57 5.90 4.74
CA ASN A 135 6.58 6.96 4.72
C ASN A 135 5.40 6.54 3.84
N GLY A 136 4.18 6.62 4.38
CA GLY A 136 2.96 6.21 3.70
C GLY A 136 1.95 7.35 3.63
N SER A 137 1.24 7.46 2.51
CA SER A 137 0.09 8.35 2.37
C SER A 137 -1.03 7.66 1.59
N ILE A 138 -2.25 7.69 2.13
CA ILE A 138 -3.45 7.16 1.49
C ILE A 138 -4.40 8.33 1.21
N GLN A 139 -4.64 8.61 -0.06
CA GLN A 139 -5.57 9.63 -0.53
C GLN A 139 -6.88 8.96 -0.97
N PHE A 140 -8.02 9.43 -0.47
CA PHE A 140 -9.31 8.77 -0.72
C PHE A 140 -10.49 9.75 -0.72
N PRO A 141 -11.66 9.38 -1.27
CA PRO A 141 -12.84 10.25 -1.31
C PRO A 141 -13.28 10.71 0.08
N GLY A 142 -13.56 12.01 0.21
CA GLY A 142 -13.90 12.62 1.50
C GLY A 142 -15.21 12.11 2.13
N GLU A 143 -16.08 11.50 1.33
CA GLU A 143 -17.30 10.84 1.78
C GLU A 143 -17.06 9.46 2.43
N LEU A 144 -15.82 8.97 2.46
CA LEU A 144 -15.46 7.71 3.13
C LEU A 144 -14.80 7.96 4.49
N GLU A 145 -14.88 6.95 5.34
CA GLU A 145 -14.04 6.78 6.53
C GLU A 145 -13.02 5.67 6.29
N ILE A 146 -11.81 5.84 6.81
CA ILE A 146 -10.74 4.84 6.75
C ILE A 146 -10.62 4.14 8.10
N PHE A 147 -10.52 2.82 8.06
CA PHE A 147 -10.14 1.97 9.17
C PHE A 147 -8.78 1.39 8.86
N PHE A 148 -7.82 1.59 9.74
CA PHE A 148 -6.42 1.22 9.54
C PHE A 148 -6.02 0.24 10.64
N ASP A 149 -5.39 -0.86 10.25
CA ASP A 149 -4.87 -1.89 11.13
C ASP A 149 -3.39 -2.12 10.80
N SER A 150 -2.51 -1.85 11.77
CA SER A 150 -1.07 -2.04 11.63
C SER A 150 -0.64 -3.35 12.25
N PHE A 151 0.24 -4.07 11.56
CA PHE A 151 0.95 -5.22 12.09
C PHE A 151 2.45 -5.00 11.92
N GLY A 152 3.18 -4.88 13.02
CA GLY A 152 4.61 -4.53 13.00
C GLY A 152 4.91 -3.03 12.93
N LEU A 153 3.93 -2.16 12.63
CA LEU A 153 4.08 -0.71 12.87
C LEU A 153 3.67 -0.36 14.31
N ASP A 154 4.46 0.51 14.93
CA ASP A 154 4.12 1.13 16.22
C ASP A 154 2.94 2.11 16.04
N GLU A 155 1.86 1.95 16.81
CA GLU A 155 0.69 2.84 16.78
C GLU A 155 1.04 4.33 16.98
N SER A 156 2.18 4.61 17.64
CA SER A 156 2.68 5.98 17.81
C SER A 156 2.96 6.72 16.50
N VAL A 157 3.10 5.98 15.39
CA VAL A 157 3.34 6.53 14.04
C VAL A 157 2.07 6.91 13.29
N LEU A 158 0.90 6.56 13.83
CA LEU A 158 -0.39 6.83 13.20
C LEU A 158 -0.85 8.28 13.48
N PRO A 159 -1.59 8.91 12.56
CA PRO A 159 -2.28 10.17 12.80
C PRO A 159 -3.09 10.15 14.09
N LYS A 160 -2.84 11.13 14.97
CA LYS A 160 -3.63 11.34 16.20
C LYS A 160 -5.00 11.95 15.93
N THR A 161 -5.19 12.53 14.75
CA THR A 161 -6.41 13.22 14.33
C THR A 161 -6.94 12.58 13.07
N LYS A 162 -8.26 12.48 12.96
CA LYS A 162 -8.91 12.05 11.73
C LYS A 162 -8.57 13.03 10.59
N PRO A 163 -8.35 12.54 9.36
CA PRO A 163 -8.08 13.41 8.23
C PRO A 163 -9.34 14.17 7.82
N GLU A 164 -9.22 15.49 7.69
CA GLU A 164 -10.28 16.36 7.19
C GLU A 164 -10.20 16.49 5.66
N PRO A 165 -11.35 16.54 4.96
CA PRO A 165 -11.36 16.62 3.51
C PRO A 165 -10.90 17.99 3.01
N GLN A 166 -10.00 18.01 2.03
CA GLN A 166 -9.58 19.19 1.28
C GLN A 166 -9.89 18.96 -0.21
N GLY A 167 -10.72 19.82 -0.81
CA GLY A 167 -11.15 19.63 -2.20
C GLY A 167 -11.90 18.31 -2.44
N GLY A 168 -12.60 17.78 -1.42
CA GLY A 168 -13.31 16.51 -1.51
C GLY A 168 -12.44 15.26 -1.34
N ILE A 169 -11.15 15.40 -1.03
CA ILE A 169 -10.21 14.29 -0.79
C ILE A 169 -9.71 14.35 0.65
N LYS A 170 -9.65 13.19 1.32
CA LYS A 170 -8.96 13.02 2.61
C LYS A 170 -7.61 12.36 2.38
N THR A 171 -6.62 12.74 3.19
CA THR A 171 -5.27 12.16 3.15
C THR A 171 -4.89 11.63 4.52
N TYR A 172 -4.64 10.33 4.63
CA TYR A 172 -4.13 9.68 5.83
C TYR A 172 -2.63 9.44 5.67
N HIS A 173 -1.80 10.08 6.51
CA HIS A 173 -0.34 10.06 6.41
C HIS A 173 0.30 9.39 7.63
N PHE A 174 1.29 8.53 7.45
CA PHE A 174 1.99 7.89 8.56
C PHE A 174 3.48 7.73 8.24
N GLU A 175 4.32 7.81 9.28
CA GLU A 175 5.78 7.80 9.13
C GLU A 175 6.43 6.87 10.17
N HIS A 176 7.10 5.82 9.70
CA HIS A 176 7.80 4.87 10.54
C HIS A 176 9.31 4.95 10.31
N ARG A 177 10.03 5.48 11.32
CA ARG A 177 11.49 5.74 11.26
C ARG A 177 12.37 4.60 11.75
N SER A 178 11.80 3.46 12.12
CA SER A 178 12.54 2.28 12.56
C SER A 178 12.58 1.22 11.46
N TRP A 179 13.14 0.06 11.78
CA TRP A 179 13.20 -1.11 10.92
C TRP A 179 11.85 -1.83 10.90
N LEU A 180 11.36 -2.09 9.69
CA LEU A 180 10.26 -3.01 9.40
C LEU A 180 10.83 -4.31 8.83
N LEU A 181 10.46 -5.43 9.44
CA LEU A 181 10.80 -6.77 9.01
C LEU A 181 10.01 -7.16 7.75
N PRO A 182 10.43 -8.21 7.03
CA PRO A 182 9.53 -8.87 6.10
C PRO A 182 8.21 -9.24 6.81
N ASP A 183 7.10 -9.11 6.09
CA ASP A 183 5.74 -9.35 6.58
C ASP A 183 5.18 -8.31 7.57
N ASP A 184 5.99 -7.36 8.05
CA ASP A 184 5.45 -6.15 8.70
C ASP A 184 4.71 -5.31 7.67
N GLY A 185 3.70 -4.57 8.12
CA GLY A 185 2.86 -3.80 7.22
C GLY A 185 1.56 -3.33 7.84
N PHE A 186 0.60 -3.05 6.98
CA PHE A 186 -0.68 -2.52 7.38
C PHE A 186 -1.77 -2.98 6.43
N SER A 187 -3.00 -2.99 6.93
CA SER A 187 -4.19 -3.12 6.13
C SER A 187 -5.13 -1.96 6.39
N TYR A 188 -5.93 -1.60 5.41
CA TYR A 188 -6.98 -0.62 5.59
C TYR A 188 -8.20 -0.94 4.75
N HIS A 189 -9.36 -0.47 5.18
CA HIS A 189 -10.59 -0.55 4.41
C HIS A 189 -11.41 0.71 4.59
N PHE A 190 -12.30 0.95 3.63
CA PHE A 190 -13.17 2.11 3.64
C PHE A 190 -14.60 1.73 4.03
N ARG A 191 -15.28 2.65 4.71
CA ARG A 191 -16.73 2.54 4.96
C ARG A 191 -17.42 3.86 4.66
N GLN A 192 -18.70 3.77 4.33
CA GLN A 192 -19.56 4.96 4.35
C GLN A 192 -19.81 5.38 5.81
N PRO A 193 -19.78 6.69 6.11
CA PRO A 193 -20.16 7.21 7.41
C PRO A 193 -21.56 6.70 7.79
N GLN A 194 -21.72 6.15 8.99
CA GLN A 194 -23.06 5.79 9.46
C GLN A 194 -23.91 7.06 9.65
N PRO A 195 -25.19 7.06 9.23
CA PRO A 195 -26.11 8.14 9.55
C PRO A 195 -26.19 8.33 11.08
N PRO A 196 -26.27 9.58 11.58
CA PRO A 196 -26.30 9.87 13.02
C PRO A 196 -27.37 9.13 13.83
N GLN A 197 -28.42 8.62 13.18
CA GLN A 197 -29.56 7.98 13.84
C GLN A 197 -29.29 6.54 14.35
N GLN A 198 -28.21 5.87 13.94
CA GLN A 198 -27.91 4.51 14.41
C GLN A 198 -27.07 4.46 15.70
N GLN A 199 -26.43 5.56 16.10
CA GLN A 199 -25.63 5.60 17.34
C GLN A 199 -26.49 5.73 18.62
N LEU A 200 -27.74 6.19 18.51
CA LEU A 200 -28.65 6.31 19.65
C LEU A 200 -29.32 4.99 20.07
N ALA A 201 -29.34 3.98 19.22
CA ALA A 201 -30.00 2.69 19.49
C ALA A 201 -29.12 1.66 20.23
N MET A 202 -27.84 1.97 20.48
CA MET A 202 -26.90 1.07 21.16
C MET A 202 -26.54 1.50 22.59
N GLN A 203 -27.20 2.52 23.17
CA GLN A 203 -27.07 2.72 24.60
C GLN A 203 -27.82 1.61 25.33
N PRO A 204 -27.12 0.78 26.15
CA PRO A 204 -27.81 -0.22 26.95
C PRO A 204 -28.76 0.52 27.89
N HIS A 205 -30.05 0.17 27.82
CA HIS A 205 -31.02 0.56 28.82
C HIS A 205 -30.49 0.12 30.20
N SER A 206 -29.97 1.08 30.96
CA SER A 206 -29.69 0.91 32.37
C SER A 206 -31.02 0.56 33.04
N SER A 207 -31.13 -0.71 33.45
CA SER A 207 -32.27 -1.19 34.21
C SER A 207 -32.33 -0.41 35.53
N PRO A 208 -33.52 0.05 35.96
CA PRO A 208 -33.64 0.78 37.22
C PRO A 208 -33.25 -0.12 38.41
N PRO A 209 -32.67 0.45 39.48
CA PRO A 209 -32.27 -0.31 40.64
C PRO A 209 -33.49 -0.92 41.33
N ALA A 210 -33.42 -2.22 41.61
CA ALA A 210 -34.43 -2.93 42.39
C ALA A 210 -34.56 -2.27 43.77
N SER A 211 -35.76 -1.82 44.09
CA SER A 211 -36.12 -1.28 45.40
C SER A 211 -36.02 -2.39 46.44
N ALA A 212 -35.13 -2.24 47.42
CA ALA A 212 -35.06 -3.12 48.58
C ALA A 212 -36.23 -2.79 49.52
N ALA A 213 -36.97 -3.84 49.90
CA ALA A 213 -37.97 -3.85 50.97
C ALA A 213 -37.33 -4.32 52.28
#